data_AF-A0A7S0FBF0-F1
#
_entry.id   AF-A0A7S0FBF0-F1
#
_cell.length_a   1.000
_cell.length_b   1.000
_cell.length_c   1.000
_cell.angle_alpha   90.00
_cell.angle_beta   90.00
_cell.angle_gamma   90.00
#
_symmetry.space_group_name_H-M   'P 1'
#
loop_
_entity.id
_entity.type
_entity.pdbx_description
1 polymer ?
#
loop_
_entity_poly.entity_id
_entity_poly.type
_entity_poly.pdbx_seq_one_letter_code
_entity_poly.pdbx_strand_id
1 'polypeptide(L)'
;MDRLLRPCEAFGCCPWRSPGAPLEWLSAQTTGITTTLLVYMGLCFGAIGARRAADPSTTNAGLLMLSTSGSLLLLAAAGKVVARWGPKAFEVLTWASFTLGNASILFVPYFIPEAWMRHQWLGTAYMVLKPLPIILCMRRVPYMAFLAMSIILKVASSAVIVSRYGDAFALYAHMPDLFLSLAYIAFSHHVHLWMFALFDTQYQLKKEKEAREKLLLGVCDATVWVAEDGNTITQSDPRFDDIVGAPATGTALSHYVLQTPGEQARLREVFEHRPNERHCVPVVALHTTLRNAGLGEVEMLVVDCCSDGARDTRGTRRRGGFFVGVRQHGV
;
A
#
# COMPACT_ATOMS: atom_id res chain seq x y z
N MET A 1 13.69 -20.79 19.54
CA MET A 1 12.52 -20.41 18.72
C MET A 1 11.59 -19.40 19.41
N ASP A 2 11.64 -19.22 20.73
CA ASP A 2 10.77 -18.27 21.48
C ASP A 2 11.08 -16.77 21.35
N ARG A 3 12.11 -16.37 20.59
CA ARG A 3 12.42 -14.95 20.33
C ARG A 3 11.80 -14.38 19.05
N LEU A 4 11.14 -15.20 18.23
CA LEU A 4 10.50 -14.75 16.98
C LEU A 4 9.00 -14.46 17.10
N LEU A 5 8.38 -14.74 18.25
CA LEU A 5 6.93 -14.54 18.47
C LEU A 5 6.57 -13.35 19.37
N ARG A 6 7.54 -12.56 19.86
CA ARG A 6 7.30 -11.36 20.69
C ARG A 6 7.34 -9.98 19.99
N PRO A 7 6.95 -9.78 18.71
CA PRO A 7 6.73 -8.39 18.26
C PRO A 7 5.32 -7.88 18.60
N CYS A 8 4.26 -8.69 18.57
CA CYS A 8 2.91 -8.13 18.39
C CYS A 8 2.30 -7.41 19.61
N GLU A 9 2.68 -7.73 20.85
CA GLU A 9 2.02 -7.15 22.04
C GLU A 9 2.66 -5.83 22.52
N ALA A 10 3.90 -5.52 22.11
CA ALA A 10 4.55 -4.24 22.43
C ALA A 10 4.12 -3.10 21.47
N PHE A 11 3.34 -3.40 20.43
CA PHE A 11 2.72 -2.42 19.54
C PHE A 11 1.35 -1.98 20.06
N GLY A 12 1.31 -1.35 21.23
CA GLY A 12 0.12 -0.71 21.82
C GLY A 12 -0.53 0.39 20.94
N CYS A 13 -0.01 0.63 19.75
CA CYS A 13 -0.70 1.32 18.66
C CYS A 13 -1.04 0.27 17.60
N CYS A 14 -2.31 -0.18 17.52
CA CYS A 14 -2.77 -0.89 16.34
C CYS A 14 -2.50 -0.01 15.10
N PRO A 15 -1.63 -0.42 14.15
CA PRO A 15 -1.40 0.35 12.92
C PRO A 15 -2.69 0.47 12.07
N TRP A 16 -3.71 -0.31 12.40
CA TRP A 16 -5.06 -0.25 11.84
C TRP A 16 -5.86 1.02 12.21
N ARG A 17 -5.36 1.88 13.10
CA ARG A 17 -6.08 3.08 13.59
C ARG A 17 -5.72 4.40 12.92
N SER A 18 -4.82 4.42 11.93
CA SER A 18 -4.69 5.62 11.07
C SER A 18 -5.96 5.76 10.24
N PRO A 19 -6.83 6.78 10.48
CA PRO A 19 -8.23 6.71 10.06
C PRO A 19 -8.51 6.94 8.57
N GLY A 20 -7.55 7.41 7.77
CA GLY A 20 -7.89 8.04 6.49
C GLY A 20 -7.34 7.35 5.23
N ALA A 21 -6.05 7.07 5.17
CA ALA A 21 -5.38 7.11 3.88
C ALA A 21 -5.16 5.79 3.10
N PRO A 22 -5.12 4.57 3.70
CA PRO A 22 -4.76 3.40 2.91
C PRO A 22 -5.87 2.98 1.94
N LEU A 23 -7.16 3.08 2.31
CA LEU A 23 -8.24 2.55 1.48
C LEU A 23 -8.47 3.32 0.18
N GLU A 24 -8.40 4.64 0.20
CA GLU A 24 -8.57 5.45 -1.01
C GLU A 24 -7.40 5.26 -1.97
N TRP A 25 -6.17 5.30 -1.45
CA TRP A 25 -4.95 5.03 -2.22
C TRP A 25 -4.96 3.62 -2.82
N LEU A 26 -5.29 2.60 -2.02
CA LEU A 26 -5.45 1.23 -2.52
C LEU A 26 -6.55 1.16 -3.58
N SER A 27 -7.73 1.73 -3.33
CA SER A 27 -8.85 1.66 -4.29
C SER A 27 -8.52 2.30 -5.65
N ALA A 28 -7.77 3.41 -5.64
CA ALA A 28 -7.32 4.08 -6.86
C ALA A 28 -6.32 3.21 -7.64
N GLN A 29 -5.38 2.56 -6.95
CA GLN A 29 -4.40 1.67 -7.57
C GLN A 29 -5.04 0.36 -8.06
N THR A 30 -5.98 -0.19 -7.28
CA THR A 30 -6.56 -1.52 -7.51
C THR A 30 -7.65 -1.50 -8.56
N THR A 31 -8.41 -0.41 -8.74
CA THR A 31 -9.52 -0.37 -9.71
C THR A 31 -9.07 -0.67 -11.14
N GLY A 32 -7.92 -0.13 -11.56
CA GLY A 32 -7.33 -0.44 -12.87
C GLY A 32 -6.93 -1.91 -13.02
N ILE A 33 -6.15 -2.42 -12.06
CA ILE A 33 -5.65 -3.81 -12.07
C ILE A 33 -6.81 -4.81 -11.97
N THR A 34 -7.78 -4.56 -11.10
CA THR A 34 -8.97 -5.38 -10.89
C THR A 34 -9.79 -5.50 -12.16
N THR A 35 -10.06 -4.36 -12.81
CA THR A 35 -10.83 -4.35 -14.06
C THR A 35 -10.11 -5.15 -15.13
N THR A 36 -8.81 -4.91 -15.32
CA THR A 36 -8.02 -5.62 -16.35
C THR A 36 -7.96 -7.12 -16.10
N LEU A 37 -7.73 -7.55 -14.86
CA LEU A 37 -7.70 -8.97 -14.51
C LEU A 37 -9.07 -9.64 -14.67
N LEU A 38 -10.15 -9.01 -14.22
CA LEU A 38 -11.50 -9.55 -14.39
C LEU A 38 -11.90 -9.65 -15.86
N VAL A 39 -11.54 -8.66 -16.68
CA VAL A 39 -11.76 -8.70 -18.13
C VAL A 39 -10.96 -9.82 -18.77
N TYR A 40 -9.67 -9.94 -18.47
CA TYR A 40 -8.82 -11.00 -18.99
C TYR A 40 -9.36 -12.39 -18.62
N MET A 41 -9.69 -12.59 -17.34
CA MET A 41 -10.29 -13.82 -16.84
C MET A 41 -11.62 -14.13 -17.50
N GLY A 42 -12.49 -13.12 -17.65
CA GLY A 42 -13.74 -13.23 -18.38
C GLY A 42 -13.52 -13.68 -19.82
N LEU A 43 -12.58 -13.07 -20.55
CA LEU A 43 -12.26 -13.45 -21.93
C LEU A 43 -11.71 -14.88 -22.02
N CYS A 44 -10.78 -15.27 -21.13
CA CYS A 44 -10.24 -16.62 -21.10
C CYS A 44 -11.33 -17.67 -20.83
N PHE A 45 -12.19 -17.45 -19.83
CA PHE A 45 -13.31 -18.35 -19.54
C PHE A 45 -14.35 -18.36 -20.65
N GLY A 46 -14.61 -17.22 -21.29
CA GLY A 46 -15.52 -17.10 -22.41
C GLY A 46 -15.05 -17.90 -23.61
N ALA A 47 -13.76 -17.81 -23.95
CA ALA A 47 -13.15 -18.58 -25.04
C ALA A 47 -13.18 -20.09 -24.78
N ILE A 48 -12.85 -20.52 -23.55
CA ILE A 48 -12.92 -21.93 -23.15
C ILE A 48 -14.38 -22.42 -23.18
N GLY A 49 -15.31 -21.61 -22.66
CA GLY A 49 -16.73 -21.90 -22.62
C GLY A 49 -17.32 -22.04 -24.02
N ALA A 50 -17.01 -21.12 -24.94
CA ALA A 50 -17.45 -21.18 -26.33
C ALA A 50 -16.92 -22.44 -27.05
N ARG A 51 -15.64 -22.78 -26.84
CA ARG A 51 -15.05 -23.99 -27.40
C ARG A 51 -15.73 -25.27 -26.89
N ARG A 52 -16.08 -25.31 -25.61
CA ARG A 52 -16.79 -26.47 -25.00
C ARG A 52 -18.27 -26.51 -25.36
N ALA A 53 -18.92 -25.36 -25.52
CA ALA A 53 -20.32 -25.29 -25.94
C ALA A 53 -20.53 -25.90 -27.34
N ALA A 54 -19.51 -25.87 -28.19
CA ALA A 54 -19.52 -26.50 -29.51
C ALA A 54 -19.49 -28.05 -29.46
N ASP A 55 -19.09 -28.64 -28.34
CA ASP A 55 -19.10 -30.10 -28.14
C ASP A 55 -20.41 -30.52 -27.45
N PRO A 56 -21.23 -31.40 -28.07
CA PRO A 56 -22.50 -31.87 -27.49
C PRO A 56 -22.35 -32.51 -26.11
N SER A 57 -21.20 -33.14 -25.84
CA SER A 57 -20.94 -33.83 -24.58
C SER A 57 -20.67 -32.88 -23.41
N THR A 58 -20.29 -31.62 -23.70
CA THR A 58 -19.91 -30.63 -22.68
C THR A 58 -20.69 -29.32 -22.77
N THR A 59 -21.80 -29.29 -23.51
CA THR A 59 -22.58 -28.07 -23.75
C THR A 59 -23.00 -27.36 -22.46
N ASN A 60 -23.47 -28.11 -21.45
CA ASN A 60 -23.89 -27.53 -20.17
C ASN A 60 -22.71 -26.90 -19.39
N ALA A 61 -21.53 -27.52 -19.46
CA ALA A 61 -20.32 -26.96 -18.86
C ALA A 61 -19.87 -25.69 -19.60
N GLY A 62 -19.95 -25.69 -20.94
CA GLY A 62 -19.67 -24.52 -21.78
C GLY A 62 -20.59 -23.34 -21.47
N LEU A 63 -21.90 -23.58 -21.33
CA LEU A 63 -22.88 -22.55 -20.96
C LEU A 63 -22.62 -21.97 -19.57
N LEU A 64 -22.28 -22.82 -18.59
CA LEU A 64 -21.95 -22.36 -17.24
C LEU A 64 -20.67 -21.51 -17.21
N MET A 65 -19.65 -21.87 -18.01
CA MET A 65 -18.44 -21.08 -18.17
C MET A 65 -18.70 -19.73 -18.84
N LEU A 66 -19.55 -19.70 -19.87
CA LEU A 66 -19.98 -18.46 -20.52
C LEU A 66 -20.76 -17.56 -19.55
N SER A 67 -21.65 -18.14 -18.73
CA SER A 67 -22.36 -17.42 -17.68
C SER A 67 -21.41 -16.85 -16.63
N THR A 68 -20.40 -17.64 -16.22
CA THR A 68 -19.37 -17.20 -15.26
C THR A 68 -18.51 -16.08 -15.85
N SER A 69 -18.12 -16.19 -17.12
CA SER A 69 -17.41 -15.15 -17.87
C SER A 69 -18.22 -13.85 -17.95
N GLY A 70 -19.49 -13.94 -18.35
CA GLY A 70 -20.40 -12.80 -18.39
C GLY A 70 -20.57 -12.16 -17.02
N SER A 71 -20.64 -12.96 -15.95
CA SER A 71 -20.70 -12.47 -14.57
C SER A 71 -19.42 -11.72 -14.19
N LEU A 72 -18.23 -12.26 -14.48
CA LEU A 72 -16.96 -11.58 -14.20
C LEU A 72 -16.82 -10.26 -14.97
N LEU A 73 -17.25 -10.22 -16.24
CA LEU A 73 -17.24 -9.01 -17.05
C LEU A 73 -18.24 -7.96 -16.54
N LEU A 74 -19.45 -8.39 -16.16
CA LEU A 74 -20.46 -7.51 -15.57
C LEU A 74 -19.95 -6.93 -14.24
N LEU A 75 -19.25 -7.74 -13.45
CA LEU A 75 -18.64 -7.31 -12.19
C LEU A 75 -17.49 -6.33 -12.42
N ALA A 76 -16.67 -6.52 -13.46
CA ALA A 76 -15.65 -5.55 -13.85
C ALA A 76 -16.28 -4.20 -14.26
N ALA A 77 -17.38 -4.24 -15.03
CA ALA A 77 -18.11 -3.05 -15.43
C ALA A 77 -18.78 -2.37 -14.22
N ALA A 78 -19.39 -3.14 -13.33
CA ALA A 78 -20.01 -2.66 -12.10
C ALA A 78 -18.98 -2.08 -11.12
N GLY A 79 -17.77 -2.63 -11.06
CA GLY A 79 -16.68 -2.13 -10.22
C GLY A 79 -16.35 -0.66 -10.48
N LYS A 80 -16.40 -0.21 -11.74
CA LYS A 80 -16.21 1.21 -12.09
C LYS A 80 -17.33 2.12 -11.57
N VAL A 81 -18.57 1.62 -11.58
CA VAL A 81 -19.74 2.37 -11.08
C VAL A 81 -19.70 2.40 -9.55
N VAL A 82 -19.38 1.27 -8.93
CA VAL A 82 -19.41 1.06 -7.47
C VAL A 82 -18.24 1.71 -6.77
N ALA A 83 -17.12 1.97 -7.47
CA ALA A 83 -16.04 2.82 -6.95
C ALA A 83 -16.55 4.21 -6.50
N ARG A 84 -17.68 4.68 -7.03
CA ARG A 84 -18.33 5.93 -6.60
C ARG A 84 -19.10 5.81 -5.28
N TRP A 85 -19.45 4.61 -4.83
CA TRP A 85 -20.29 4.36 -3.64
C TRP A 85 -19.49 4.30 -2.34
N GLY A 86 -18.21 4.63 -2.41
CA GLY A 86 -17.28 4.59 -1.27
C GLY A 86 -16.59 3.22 -1.12
N PRO A 87 -15.51 3.19 -0.34
CA PRO A 87 -14.57 2.08 -0.41
C PRO A 87 -15.05 0.82 0.32
N LYS A 88 -15.94 0.96 1.32
CA LYS A 88 -16.58 -0.19 2.00
C LYS A 88 -17.58 -0.92 1.10
N ALA A 89 -18.39 -0.17 0.35
CA ALA A 89 -19.36 -0.76 -0.57
C ALA A 89 -18.65 -1.51 -1.69
N PHE A 90 -17.59 -0.92 -2.24
CA PHE A 90 -16.70 -1.57 -3.21
C PHE A 90 -16.10 -2.87 -2.68
N GLU A 91 -15.60 -2.87 -1.44
CA GLU A 91 -15.02 -4.05 -0.80
C GLU A 91 -16.03 -5.20 -0.63
N VAL A 92 -17.24 -4.89 -0.11
CA VAL A 92 -18.30 -5.89 0.07
C VAL A 92 -18.76 -6.46 -1.27
N LEU A 93 -18.97 -5.60 -2.27
CA LEU A 93 -19.39 -6.06 -3.59
C LEU A 93 -18.31 -6.93 -4.22
N THR A 94 -17.04 -6.51 -4.16
CA THR A 94 -15.91 -7.28 -4.70
C THR A 94 -15.82 -8.64 -4.02
N TRP A 95 -15.96 -8.70 -2.69
CA TRP A 95 -16.00 -9.95 -1.95
C TRP A 95 -17.15 -10.87 -2.38
N ALA A 96 -18.37 -10.33 -2.48
CA ALA A 96 -19.55 -11.08 -2.89
C ALA A 96 -19.39 -11.63 -4.32
N SER A 97 -18.80 -10.81 -5.20
CA SER A 97 -18.50 -11.13 -6.59
C SER A 97 -17.52 -12.29 -6.71
N PHE A 98 -16.42 -12.26 -5.97
CA PHE A 98 -15.45 -13.35 -5.93
C PHE A 98 -16.06 -14.63 -5.36
N THR A 99 -16.87 -14.50 -4.31
CA THR A 99 -17.54 -15.64 -3.68
C THR A 99 -18.52 -16.31 -4.66
N LEU A 100 -19.32 -15.52 -5.38
CA LEU A 100 -20.23 -16.03 -6.39
C LEU A 100 -19.49 -16.68 -7.57
N GLY A 101 -18.47 -16.02 -8.11
CA GLY A 101 -17.63 -16.60 -9.17
C GLY A 101 -16.95 -17.90 -8.74
N ASN A 102 -16.46 -17.95 -7.50
CA ASN A 102 -15.86 -19.16 -6.93
C ASN A 102 -16.88 -20.30 -6.81
N ALA A 103 -18.09 -20.01 -6.32
CA ALA A 103 -19.17 -20.98 -6.27
C ALA A 103 -19.44 -21.54 -7.68
N SER A 104 -19.69 -20.67 -8.67
CA SER A 104 -19.96 -21.11 -10.04
C SER A 104 -18.87 -22.03 -10.58
N ILE A 105 -17.60 -21.65 -10.43
CA ILE A 105 -16.44 -22.43 -10.92
C ILE A 105 -16.33 -23.79 -10.21
N LEU A 106 -16.52 -23.84 -8.89
CA LEU A 106 -16.39 -25.07 -8.10
C LEU A 106 -17.50 -26.09 -8.40
N PHE A 107 -18.66 -25.64 -8.89
CA PHE A 107 -19.76 -26.52 -9.29
C PHE A 107 -19.71 -26.97 -10.77
N VAL A 108 -18.86 -26.39 -11.63
CA VAL A 108 -18.69 -26.85 -13.03
C VAL A 108 -18.37 -28.35 -13.17
N PRO A 109 -17.50 -28.96 -12.34
CA PRO A 109 -17.18 -30.40 -12.42
C PRO A 109 -18.40 -31.32 -12.31
N TYR A 110 -19.49 -30.86 -11.70
CA TYR A 110 -20.74 -31.62 -11.64
C TYR A 110 -21.29 -31.98 -13.03
N PHE A 111 -20.99 -31.17 -14.05
CA PHE A 111 -21.45 -31.39 -15.43
C PHE A 111 -20.44 -32.14 -16.30
N ILE A 112 -19.25 -32.45 -15.78
CA ILE A 112 -18.17 -33.09 -16.54
C ILE A 112 -18.17 -34.58 -16.19
N PRO A 113 -18.47 -35.50 -17.12
CA PRO A 113 -18.54 -36.93 -16.84
C PRO A 113 -17.18 -37.58 -16.63
N GLU A 114 -16.11 -37.02 -17.20
CA GLU A 114 -14.76 -37.58 -17.15
C GLU A 114 -13.98 -37.14 -15.90
N ALA A 115 -13.47 -38.10 -15.12
CA ALA A 115 -12.80 -37.85 -13.84
C ALA A 115 -11.52 -37.00 -13.99
N TRP A 116 -10.68 -37.30 -14.97
CA TRP A 116 -9.43 -36.57 -15.19
C TRP A 116 -9.68 -35.08 -15.50
N MET A 117 -10.71 -34.77 -16.29
CA MET A 117 -11.11 -33.39 -16.59
C MET A 117 -11.64 -32.67 -15.35
N ARG A 118 -12.43 -33.34 -14.49
CA ARG A 118 -12.89 -32.79 -13.21
C ARG A 118 -11.71 -32.41 -12.32
N HIS A 119 -10.70 -33.28 -12.22
CA HIS A 119 -9.53 -33.07 -11.37
C HIS A 119 -8.68 -31.90 -11.88
N GLN A 120 -8.40 -31.85 -13.18
CA GLN A 120 -7.68 -30.74 -13.79
C GLN A 120 -8.43 -29.41 -13.61
N TRP A 121 -9.76 -29.42 -13.74
CA TRP A 121 -10.57 -28.24 -13.52
C TRP A 121 -10.48 -27.74 -12.08
N LEU A 122 -10.70 -28.62 -11.10
CA LEU A 122 -10.60 -28.28 -9.68
C LEU A 122 -9.21 -27.73 -9.32
N GLY A 123 -8.15 -28.33 -9.85
CA GLY A 123 -6.78 -27.84 -9.67
C GLY A 123 -6.57 -26.45 -10.29
N THR A 124 -7.01 -26.24 -11.52
CA THR A 124 -6.86 -24.96 -12.23
C THR A 124 -7.65 -23.84 -11.54
N ALA A 125 -8.93 -24.10 -11.25
CA ALA A 125 -9.79 -23.18 -10.52
C ALA A 125 -9.14 -22.70 -9.22
N TYR A 126 -8.51 -23.63 -8.52
CA TYR A 126 -7.86 -23.38 -7.25
C TYR A 126 -6.65 -22.46 -7.35
N MET A 127 -5.73 -22.79 -8.25
CA MET A 127 -4.48 -22.05 -8.44
C MET A 127 -4.72 -20.65 -9.00
N VAL A 128 -5.79 -20.47 -9.76
CA VAL A 128 -6.09 -19.20 -10.41
C VAL A 128 -6.94 -18.30 -9.51
N LEU A 129 -7.97 -18.82 -8.85
CA LEU A 129 -8.96 -17.96 -8.18
C LEU A 129 -8.55 -17.52 -6.77
N LYS A 130 -7.90 -18.39 -5.97
CA LYS A 130 -7.50 -18.06 -4.60
C LYS A 130 -6.46 -16.95 -4.46
N PRO A 131 -5.47 -16.76 -5.35
CA PRO A 131 -4.56 -15.63 -5.25
C PRO A 131 -5.18 -14.30 -5.67
N LEU A 132 -6.29 -14.29 -6.44
CA LEU A 132 -6.85 -13.05 -6.98
C LEU A 132 -7.14 -11.99 -5.90
N PRO A 133 -7.84 -12.29 -4.80
CA PRO A 133 -8.06 -11.27 -3.76
C PRO A 133 -6.78 -10.69 -3.16
N ILE A 134 -5.69 -11.46 -3.10
CA ILE A 134 -4.38 -10.97 -2.64
C ILE A 134 -3.78 -10.02 -3.68
N ILE A 135 -3.82 -10.40 -4.96
CA ILE A 135 -3.33 -9.57 -6.07
C ILE A 135 -4.09 -8.25 -6.12
N LEU A 136 -5.39 -8.29 -5.84
CA LEU A 136 -6.25 -7.11 -5.74
C LEU A 136 -6.12 -6.35 -4.42
N CYS A 137 -5.21 -6.80 -3.56
CA CYS A 137 -4.91 -6.17 -2.28
C CYS A 137 -6.15 -5.97 -1.40
N MET A 138 -7.09 -6.91 -1.44
CA MET A 138 -8.25 -6.90 -0.52
C MET A 138 -7.78 -6.96 0.93
N ARG A 139 -8.51 -6.29 1.83
CA ARG A 139 -8.13 -6.30 3.25
C ARG A 139 -8.16 -7.72 3.80
N ARG A 140 -7.32 -7.93 4.81
CA ARG A 140 -7.18 -9.22 5.49
C ARG A 140 -8.51 -9.83 5.95
N VAL A 141 -9.40 -9.06 6.58
CA VAL A 141 -10.66 -9.60 7.11
C VAL A 141 -11.57 -10.19 6.03
N PRO A 142 -11.99 -9.45 4.98
CA PRO A 142 -12.79 -10.01 3.91
C PRO A 142 -12.05 -11.09 3.12
N TYR A 143 -10.72 -11.01 3.02
CA TYR A 143 -9.95 -12.09 2.41
C TYR A 143 -10.06 -13.41 3.20
N MET A 144 -9.92 -13.36 4.52
CA MET A 144 -10.09 -14.53 5.39
C MET A 144 -11.53 -15.08 5.30
N ALA A 145 -12.53 -14.18 5.25
CA ALA A 145 -13.92 -14.57 5.06
C ALA A 145 -14.14 -15.25 3.70
N PHE A 146 -13.54 -14.74 2.62
CA PHE A 146 -13.57 -15.36 1.29
C PHE A 146 -12.94 -16.75 1.30
N LEU A 147 -11.77 -16.91 1.93
CA LEU A 147 -11.11 -18.21 2.02
C LEU A 147 -11.94 -19.23 2.81
N ALA A 148 -12.51 -18.82 3.95
CA ALA A 148 -13.39 -19.66 4.73
C ALA A 148 -14.61 -20.10 3.91
N MET A 149 -15.27 -19.16 3.23
CA MET A 149 -16.40 -19.47 2.35
C MET A 149 -16.00 -20.36 1.18
N SER A 150 -14.80 -20.16 0.61
CA SER A 150 -14.26 -21.02 -0.45
C SER A 150 -14.04 -22.46 0.02
N ILE A 151 -13.61 -22.68 1.26
CA ILE A 151 -13.45 -24.02 1.83
C ILE A 151 -14.82 -24.67 1.99
N ILE A 152 -15.81 -23.95 2.52
CA ILE A 152 -17.19 -24.44 2.67
C ILE A 152 -17.78 -24.84 1.31
N LEU A 153 -17.67 -23.95 0.31
CA LEU A 153 -18.14 -24.22 -1.05
C LEU A 153 -17.45 -25.43 -1.67
N LYS A 154 -16.16 -25.62 -1.42
CA LYS A 154 -15.42 -26.80 -1.90
C LYS A 154 -15.90 -28.09 -1.25
N VAL A 155 -16.13 -28.09 0.08
CA VAL A 155 -16.67 -29.26 0.77
C VAL A 155 -18.05 -29.62 0.23
N ALA A 156 -18.91 -28.61 0.02
CA ALA A 156 -20.23 -28.81 -0.59
C ALA A 156 -20.13 -29.36 -2.02
N SER A 157 -19.29 -28.78 -2.88
CA SER A 157 -19.12 -29.25 -4.26
C SER A 157 -18.54 -30.67 -4.30
N SER A 158 -17.55 -30.98 -3.45
CA SER A 158 -16.99 -32.32 -3.33
C SER A 158 -18.04 -33.34 -2.90
N ALA A 159 -18.89 -33.01 -1.91
CA ALA A 159 -19.97 -33.90 -1.47
C ALA A 159 -20.96 -34.22 -2.60
N VAL A 160 -21.32 -33.23 -3.41
CA VAL A 160 -22.19 -33.40 -4.58
C VAL A 160 -21.52 -34.23 -5.69
N ILE A 161 -20.20 -34.05 -5.92
CA ILE A 161 -19.45 -34.85 -6.90
C ILE A 161 -19.34 -36.30 -6.45
N VAL A 162 -19.02 -36.55 -5.17
CA VAL A 162 -18.92 -37.90 -4.59
C VAL A 162 -20.27 -38.62 -4.67
N SER A 163 -21.37 -37.94 -4.33
CA SER A 163 -22.70 -38.55 -4.38
C SER A 163 -23.15 -38.90 -5.81
N ARG A 164 -22.70 -38.13 -6.81
CA ARG A 164 -23.06 -38.35 -8.22
C ARG A 164 -22.19 -39.38 -8.91
N TYR A 165 -20.88 -39.36 -8.67
CA TYR A 165 -19.88 -40.11 -9.45
C TYR A 165 -19.12 -41.18 -8.64
N GLY A 166 -19.23 -41.20 -7.31
CA GLY A 166 -18.49 -42.13 -6.46
C GLY A 166 -16.98 -41.87 -6.37
N ASP A 167 -16.51 -40.69 -6.79
CA ASP A 167 -15.07 -40.36 -6.85
C ASP A 167 -14.48 -40.00 -5.49
N ALA A 168 -13.71 -40.93 -4.90
CA ALA A 168 -12.99 -40.68 -3.65
C ALA A 168 -11.87 -39.63 -3.77
N PHE A 169 -11.41 -39.32 -4.99
CA PHE A 169 -10.35 -38.32 -5.22
C PHE A 169 -10.71 -36.93 -4.69
N ALA A 170 -11.99 -36.57 -4.75
CA ALA A 170 -12.49 -35.28 -4.24
C ALA A 170 -12.16 -35.09 -2.74
N LEU A 171 -12.07 -36.18 -1.96
CA LEU A 171 -11.72 -36.15 -0.55
C LEU A 171 -10.23 -35.93 -0.32
N TYR A 172 -9.37 -36.62 -1.09
CA TYR A 172 -7.91 -36.46 -0.99
C TYR A 172 -7.44 -35.05 -1.38
N ALA A 173 -8.16 -34.40 -2.30
CA ALA A 173 -7.88 -33.04 -2.74
C ALA A 173 -8.15 -31.95 -1.68
N HIS A 174 -8.70 -32.28 -0.49
CA HIS A 174 -8.90 -31.33 0.60
C HIS A 174 -7.62 -31.01 1.36
N MET A 175 -6.70 -31.97 1.52
CA MET A 175 -5.46 -31.73 2.28
C MET A 175 -4.53 -30.72 1.59
N PRO A 176 -4.23 -30.85 0.27
CA PRO A 176 -3.45 -29.84 -0.45
C PRO A 176 -4.15 -28.47 -0.47
N ASP A 177 -5.49 -28.46 -0.49
CA ASP A 177 -6.28 -27.23 -0.43
C ASP A 177 -6.08 -26.49 0.89
N LEU A 178 -6.24 -27.20 2.01
CA LEU A 178 -6.07 -26.62 3.32
C LEU A 178 -4.65 -26.06 3.46
N PHE A 179 -3.64 -26.83 3.04
CA PHE A 179 -2.25 -26.41 3.08
C PHE A 179 -1.99 -25.15 2.24
N LEU A 180 -2.46 -25.12 0.98
CA LEU A 180 -2.25 -23.95 0.14
C LEU A 180 -3.07 -22.74 0.63
N SER A 181 -4.23 -22.95 1.23
CA SER A 181 -5.01 -21.88 1.86
C SER A 181 -4.25 -21.23 3.00
N LEU A 182 -3.62 -22.03 3.86
CA LEU A 182 -2.77 -21.54 4.94
C LEU A 182 -1.55 -20.78 4.38
N ALA A 183 -0.93 -21.30 3.32
CA ALA A 183 0.17 -20.62 2.64
C ALA A 183 -0.27 -19.26 2.08
N TYR A 184 -1.45 -19.18 1.47
CA TYR A 184 -2.01 -17.92 0.99
C TYR A 184 -2.37 -16.95 2.11
N ILE A 185 -2.84 -17.42 3.26
CA ILE A 185 -3.07 -16.58 4.44
C ILE A 185 -1.74 -15.95 4.89
N ALA A 186 -0.69 -16.76 5.02
CA ALA A 186 0.64 -16.28 5.38
C ALA A 186 1.19 -15.28 4.34
N PHE A 187 1.04 -15.59 3.05
CA PHE A 187 1.46 -14.72 1.97
C PHE A 187 0.68 -13.40 1.97
N SER A 188 -0.64 -13.44 2.16
CA SER A 188 -1.49 -12.24 2.25
C SER A 188 -1.05 -11.33 3.39
N HIS A 189 -0.66 -11.91 4.53
CA HIS A 189 -0.14 -11.16 5.66
C HIS A 189 1.16 -10.44 5.31
N HIS A 190 2.08 -11.13 4.64
CA HIS A 190 3.33 -10.54 4.17
C HIS A 190 3.09 -9.40 3.17
N VAL A 191 2.22 -9.61 2.17
CA VAL A 191 1.86 -8.59 1.18
C VAL A 191 1.24 -7.37 1.85
N HIS A 192 0.35 -7.55 2.84
CA HIS A 192 -0.22 -6.42 3.57
C HIS A 192 0.84 -5.60 4.30
N LEU A 193 1.75 -6.26 5.03
CA LEU A 193 2.85 -5.57 5.71
C LEU A 193 3.74 -4.79 4.73
N TRP A 194 4.06 -5.41 3.60
CA TRP A 194 4.84 -4.78 2.55
C TRP A 194 4.13 -3.56 1.94
N MET A 195 2.82 -3.68 1.65
CA MET A 195 2.01 -2.57 1.14
C MET A 195 1.90 -1.41 2.12
N PHE A 196 1.80 -1.69 3.43
CA PHE A 196 1.85 -0.65 4.45
C PHE A 196 3.19 0.08 4.45
N ALA A 197 4.30 -0.64 4.38
CA ALA A 197 5.63 -0.02 4.30
C ALA A 197 5.81 0.83 3.02
N LEU A 198 5.26 0.36 1.89
CA LEU A 198 5.28 1.09 0.63
C LEU A 198 4.44 2.38 0.73
N PHE A 199 3.24 2.29 1.31
CA PHE A 199 2.37 3.42 1.53
C PHE A 199 3.04 4.49 2.41
N ASP A 200 3.63 4.07 3.54
CA ASP A 200 4.34 4.99 4.45
C ASP A 200 5.49 5.70 3.73
N THR A 201 6.22 4.97 2.89
CA THR A 201 7.32 5.54 2.08
C THR A 201 6.80 6.57 1.07
N GLN A 202 5.73 6.24 0.34
CA GLN A 202 5.14 7.18 -0.63
C GLN A 202 4.55 8.42 0.06
N TYR A 203 3.94 8.24 1.23
CA TYR A 203 3.41 9.34 2.02
C TYR A 203 4.50 10.29 2.51
N GLN A 204 5.62 9.74 3.00
CA GLN A 204 6.81 10.54 3.35
C GLN A 204 7.35 11.29 2.13
N LEU A 205 7.54 10.61 1.00
CA LEU A 205 8.03 11.25 -0.22
C LEU A 205 7.10 12.37 -0.71
N LYS A 206 5.79 12.18 -0.58
CA LYS A 206 4.81 13.22 -0.92
C LYS A 206 4.96 14.45 -0.01
N LYS A 207 5.11 14.24 1.30
CA LYS A 207 5.37 15.34 2.25
C LYS A 207 6.68 16.06 1.96
N GLU A 208 7.75 15.31 1.69
CA GLU A 208 9.05 15.90 1.31
C GLU A 208 8.92 16.72 0.02
N LYS A 209 8.17 16.21 -0.97
CA LYS A 209 7.91 16.92 -2.22
C LYS A 209 7.13 18.21 -1.96
N GLU A 210 6.05 18.16 -1.18
CA GLU A 210 5.25 19.35 -0.84
C GLU A 210 6.08 20.38 -0.04
N ALA A 211 6.95 19.93 0.87
CA ALA A 211 7.87 20.81 1.60
C ALA A 211 8.89 21.47 0.65
N ARG A 212 9.46 20.70 -0.28
CA ARG A 212 10.34 21.23 -1.33
C ARG A 212 9.64 22.22 -2.24
N GLU A 213 8.42 21.91 -2.68
CA GLU A 213 7.62 22.80 -3.52
C GLU A 213 7.30 24.12 -2.79
N LYS A 214 6.92 24.07 -1.51
CA LYS A 214 6.67 25.29 -0.72
C LYS A 214 7.92 26.18 -0.60
N LEU A 215 9.10 25.58 -0.45
CA LEU A 215 10.36 26.34 -0.37
C LEU A 215 10.82 26.87 -1.73
N LEU A 216 10.62 26.10 -2.80
CA LEU A 216 10.87 26.56 -4.17
C LEU A 216 9.93 27.72 -4.54
N LEU A 217 8.66 27.66 -4.12
CA LEU A 217 7.71 28.77 -4.25
C LEU A 217 8.08 29.99 -3.39
N GLY A 218 8.84 29.79 -2.30
CA GLY A 218 9.34 30.84 -1.41
C GLY A 218 10.54 31.63 -1.96
N VAL A 219 11.04 31.29 -3.16
CA VAL A 219 12.23 31.92 -3.79
C VAL A 219 13.44 31.87 -2.84
N CYS A 220 13.77 30.68 -2.35
CA CYS A 220 15.03 30.47 -1.63
C CYS A 220 16.18 30.41 -2.64
N ASP A 221 17.28 31.11 -2.35
CA ASP A 221 18.49 31.08 -3.17
C ASP A 221 19.26 29.76 -2.98
N ALA A 222 19.18 29.21 -1.76
CA ALA A 222 19.77 27.93 -1.40
C ALA A 222 18.93 27.15 -0.38
N THR A 223 19.20 25.85 -0.24
CA THR A 223 18.50 24.98 0.73
C THR A 223 19.47 24.07 1.49
N VAL A 224 19.13 23.72 2.73
CA VAL A 224 19.90 22.78 3.55
C VAL A 224 18.98 21.88 4.37
N TRP A 225 19.43 20.65 4.62
CA TRP A 225 18.80 19.71 5.54
C TRP A 225 19.53 19.71 6.86
N VAL A 226 18.80 19.91 7.94
CA VAL A 226 19.31 19.96 9.32
C VAL A 226 18.80 18.74 10.07
N ALA A 227 19.63 18.14 10.91
CA ALA A 227 19.28 17.00 11.74
C ALA A 227 18.26 17.36 12.82
N GLU A 228 17.80 16.35 13.54
CA GLU A 228 16.80 16.48 14.61
C GLU A 228 17.26 17.38 15.78
N ASP A 229 18.58 17.52 15.96
CA ASP A 229 19.17 18.42 16.96
C ASP A 229 19.01 19.90 16.59
N GLY A 230 18.46 20.21 15.41
CA GLY A 230 18.29 21.57 14.92
C GLY A 230 19.60 22.27 14.58
N ASN A 231 20.73 21.56 14.59
CA ASN A 231 22.03 22.18 14.43
C ASN A 231 22.91 21.46 13.42
N THR A 232 22.92 20.14 13.33
CA THR A 232 23.85 19.46 12.41
C THR A 232 23.32 19.46 10.99
N ILE A 233 24.05 20.04 10.04
CA ILE A 233 23.68 20.01 8.61
C ILE A 233 23.98 18.62 8.07
N THR A 234 22.95 17.93 7.59
CA THR A 234 23.07 16.57 7.01
C THR A 234 23.26 16.58 5.50
N GLN A 235 22.72 17.57 4.81
CA GLN A 235 22.92 17.80 3.38
C GLN A 235 22.88 19.31 3.09
N SER A 236 23.83 19.80 2.30
CA SER A 236 23.86 21.19 1.81
C SER A 236 23.74 21.28 0.29
N ASP A 237 23.02 22.29 -0.19
CA ASP A 237 23.03 22.69 -1.61
C ASP A 237 24.37 23.38 -1.93
N PRO A 238 25.02 23.11 -3.08
CA PRO A 238 26.22 23.83 -3.51
C PRO A 238 26.09 25.36 -3.44
N ARG A 239 24.89 25.91 -3.71
CA ARG A 239 24.65 27.35 -3.58
C ARG A 239 24.74 27.85 -2.14
N PHE A 240 24.33 27.03 -1.18
CA PHE A 240 24.51 27.36 0.23
C PHE A 240 26.00 27.36 0.59
N ASP A 241 26.74 26.34 0.12
CA ASP A 241 28.18 26.24 0.32
C ASP A 241 28.92 27.47 -0.26
N ASP A 242 28.49 27.97 -1.43
CA ASP A 242 28.99 29.20 -2.05
C ASP A 242 28.68 30.44 -1.20
N ILE A 243 27.44 30.56 -0.68
CA ILE A 243 27.02 31.68 0.19
C ILE A 243 27.86 31.73 1.48
N VAL A 244 28.16 30.57 2.08
CA VAL A 244 28.97 30.50 3.31
C VAL A 244 30.47 30.39 3.04
N GLY A 245 30.87 30.21 1.79
CA GLY A 245 32.27 30.11 1.33
C GLY A 245 32.99 28.81 1.72
N ALA A 246 32.26 27.76 2.10
CA ALA A 246 32.83 26.47 2.51
C ALA A 246 31.79 25.33 2.46
N PRO A 247 32.22 24.06 2.28
CA PRO A 247 31.32 22.91 2.40
C PRO A 247 30.66 22.85 3.78
N ALA A 248 29.33 22.84 3.83
CA ALA A 248 28.56 22.89 5.07
C ALA A 248 28.03 21.54 5.57
N THR A 249 28.13 20.48 4.77
CA THR A 249 27.66 19.16 5.17
C THR A 249 28.50 18.59 6.33
N GLY A 250 27.81 18.12 7.38
CA GLY A 250 28.41 17.53 8.59
C GLY A 250 28.84 18.54 9.66
N THR A 251 28.63 19.83 9.43
CA THR A 251 28.97 20.89 10.40
C THR A 251 27.72 21.44 11.09
N ALA A 252 27.92 22.24 12.14
CA ALA A 252 26.84 22.88 12.86
C ALA A 252 26.35 24.14 12.11
N LEU A 253 25.05 24.25 11.88
CA LEU A 253 24.35 25.41 11.34
C LEU A 253 24.67 26.67 12.14
N SER A 254 24.76 26.55 13.47
CA SER A 254 25.14 27.63 14.35
C SER A 254 26.51 28.23 14.03
N HIS A 255 27.44 27.51 13.38
CA HIS A 255 28.74 28.05 12.96
C HIS A 255 28.62 29.09 11.84
N TYR A 256 27.57 29.01 11.03
CA TYR A 256 27.33 29.91 9.90
C TYR A 256 26.43 31.09 10.27
N VAL A 257 25.65 30.97 11.34
CA VAL A 257 24.87 32.06 11.92
C VAL A 257 25.76 32.96 12.80
N LEU A 258 25.43 34.25 12.88
CA LEU A 258 26.13 35.21 13.73
C LEU A 258 26.20 34.69 15.18
N GLN A 259 27.41 34.64 15.75
CA GLN A 259 27.69 34.08 17.08
C GLN A 259 27.24 34.99 18.24
N THR A 260 26.30 35.91 18.00
CA THR A 260 25.75 36.71 19.09
C THR A 260 24.82 35.82 19.94
N PRO A 261 24.85 35.98 21.27
CA PRO A 261 24.04 35.14 22.16
C PRO A 261 22.54 35.24 21.87
N GLY A 262 22.07 36.39 21.37
CA GLY A 262 20.67 36.60 20.97
C GLY A 262 20.28 35.77 19.74
N GLU A 263 21.07 35.79 18.67
CA GLU A 263 20.78 35.02 17.45
C GLU A 263 20.82 33.51 17.68
N GLN A 264 21.79 33.03 18.47
CA GLN A 264 21.85 31.61 18.83
C GLN A 264 20.65 31.16 19.65
N ALA A 265 20.17 31.99 20.57
CA ALA A 265 18.97 31.71 21.34
C ALA A 265 17.73 31.63 20.45
N ARG A 266 17.56 32.57 19.51
CA ARG A 266 16.46 32.57 18.53
C ARG A 266 16.50 31.35 17.62
N LEU A 267 17.67 31.01 17.09
CA LEU A 267 17.87 29.83 16.24
C LEU A 267 17.49 28.55 17.02
N ARG A 268 18.00 28.42 18.24
CA ARG A 268 17.69 27.30 19.12
C ARG A 268 16.19 27.23 19.43
N GLU A 269 15.55 28.37 19.73
CA GLU A 269 14.12 28.45 19.99
C GLU A 269 13.31 27.92 18.81
N VAL A 270 13.64 28.28 17.57
CA VAL A 270 12.93 27.79 16.37
C VAL A 270 12.98 26.26 16.24
N PHE A 271 14.11 25.63 16.60
CA PHE A 271 14.26 24.16 16.48
C PHE A 271 13.81 23.39 17.73
N GLU A 272 13.93 23.99 18.92
CA GLU A 272 13.49 23.39 20.19
C GLU A 272 11.98 23.54 20.40
N HIS A 273 11.39 24.62 19.89
CA HIS A 273 9.96 24.87 19.98
C HIS A 273 9.22 24.00 18.96
N ARG A 274 9.15 22.70 19.24
CA ARG A 274 8.22 21.80 18.56
C ARG A 274 6.82 22.17 19.03
N PRO A 275 5.96 22.73 18.16
CA PRO A 275 4.59 23.01 18.54
C PRO A 275 3.97 21.68 18.99
N ASN A 276 3.51 21.66 20.25
CA ASN A 276 3.11 20.44 20.96
C ASN A 276 1.85 19.76 20.39
N GLU A 277 1.34 20.22 19.25
CA GLU A 277 0.00 19.93 18.78
C GLU A 277 0.02 19.58 17.31
N ARG A 278 -0.09 18.28 16.99
CA ARG A 278 -0.77 17.55 15.88
C ARG A 278 -1.06 18.20 14.52
N HIS A 279 -0.59 19.40 14.27
CA HIS A 279 -0.76 20.21 13.10
C HIS A 279 0.66 20.55 12.68
N CYS A 280 1.08 20.06 11.52
CA CYS A 280 2.32 20.51 10.89
C CYS A 280 2.24 22.04 10.80
N VAL A 281 2.91 22.71 11.73
CA VAL A 281 2.93 24.17 11.81
C VAL A 281 3.61 24.74 10.57
N PRO A 282 3.19 25.94 10.13
CA PRO A 282 3.65 26.53 8.88
C PRO A 282 5.15 26.79 8.92
N VAL A 283 5.71 26.96 7.72
CA VAL A 283 7.06 27.48 7.50
C VAL A 283 7.35 28.62 8.48
N VAL A 284 8.39 28.49 9.30
CA VAL A 284 8.82 29.54 10.24
C VAL A 284 9.89 30.37 9.55
N ALA A 285 9.64 31.67 9.38
CA ALA A 285 10.63 32.60 8.88
C ALA A 285 11.51 33.12 10.03
N LEU A 286 12.82 32.99 9.88
CA LEU A 286 13.84 33.46 10.80
C LEU A 286 14.78 34.42 10.05
N HIS A 287 14.63 35.72 10.31
CA HIS A 287 15.60 36.71 9.84
C HIS A 287 16.88 36.63 10.69
N THR A 288 18.01 36.37 10.04
CA THR A 288 19.33 36.18 10.65
C THR A 288 20.43 36.72 9.73
N THR A 289 21.64 36.92 10.24
CA THR A 289 22.83 37.24 9.43
C THR A 289 23.76 36.03 9.35
N LEU A 290 24.22 35.73 8.13
CA LEU A 290 25.21 34.68 7.89
C LEU A 290 26.63 35.26 8.01
N ARG A 291 27.49 34.59 8.76
CA ARG A 291 28.84 35.07 9.13
C ARG A 291 29.72 35.39 7.94
N ASN A 292 29.65 34.57 6.88
CA ASN A 292 30.56 34.66 5.72
C ASN A 292 29.90 35.27 4.48
N ALA A 293 28.58 35.52 4.50
CA ALA A 293 27.83 36.01 3.34
C ALA A 293 28.01 37.52 3.08
N GLY A 294 29.06 38.15 3.61
CA GLY A 294 29.31 39.58 3.44
C GLY A 294 28.23 40.46 4.06
N LEU A 295 28.05 40.42 5.40
CA LEU A 295 27.15 41.27 6.21
C LEU A 295 25.67 41.35 5.78
N GLY A 296 25.24 40.64 4.73
CA GLY A 296 23.85 40.64 4.28
C GLY A 296 22.91 39.97 5.27
N GLU A 297 21.76 40.59 5.50
CA GLU A 297 20.63 39.95 6.19
C GLU A 297 20.03 38.87 5.28
N VAL A 298 19.76 37.71 5.87
CA VAL A 298 19.24 36.53 5.20
C VAL A 298 17.99 36.08 5.94
N GLU A 299 16.95 35.75 5.18
CA GLU A 299 15.77 35.09 5.71
C GLU A 299 15.93 33.57 5.60
N MET A 300 15.88 32.88 6.73
CA MET A 300 15.83 31.42 6.80
C MET A 300 14.39 30.97 6.95
N LEU A 301 13.89 30.20 5.99
CA LEU A 301 12.58 29.58 6.03
C LEU A 301 12.74 28.15 6.55
N VAL A 302 12.40 27.91 7.81
CA VAL A 302 12.50 26.61 8.46
C VAL A 302 11.19 25.84 8.29
N VAL A 303 11.27 24.68 7.67
CA VAL A 303 10.16 23.74 7.55
C VAL A 303 10.47 22.54 8.42
N ASP A 304 9.64 22.30 9.42
CA ASP A 304 9.71 21.07 10.19
C ASP A 304 9.25 19.91 9.31
N CYS A 305 10.19 19.02 8.94
CA CYS A 305 9.91 17.79 8.22
C CYS A 305 9.51 16.66 9.18
N CYS A 306 8.81 17.01 10.26
CA CYS A 306 8.29 16.11 11.27
C CYS A 306 7.78 14.83 10.60
N SER A 307 8.59 13.78 10.73
CA SER A 307 8.25 12.46 10.24
C SER A 307 7.17 11.98 11.20
N ASP A 308 5.90 12.19 10.85
CA ASP A 308 4.76 11.71 11.63
C ASP A 308 4.93 10.21 11.88
N GLY A 309 5.54 9.87 13.02
CA GLY A 309 5.55 8.56 13.66
C GLY A 309 6.10 7.36 12.87
N ALA A 310 6.59 7.50 11.64
CA ALA A 310 7.02 6.35 10.86
C ALA A 310 8.36 5.80 11.38
N ARG A 311 8.26 4.89 12.35
CA ARG A 311 9.38 4.07 12.80
C ARG A 311 9.84 3.22 11.63
N ASP A 312 11.13 3.24 11.33
CA ASP A 312 11.71 2.28 10.41
C ASP A 312 11.50 0.86 10.97
N THR A 313 11.34 -0.12 10.08
CA THR A 313 11.17 -1.55 10.38
C THR A 313 12.27 -2.13 11.29
N ARG A 314 13.42 -1.45 11.40
CA ARG A 314 14.52 -1.79 12.32
C ARG A 314 14.36 -1.23 13.75
N GLY A 315 13.26 -0.55 14.06
CA GLY A 315 13.05 0.10 15.36
C GLY A 315 13.92 1.34 15.57
N THR A 316 14.84 1.64 14.66
CA THR A 316 15.53 2.92 14.58
C THR A 316 14.54 3.94 14.05
N ARG A 317 14.10 4.88 14.90
CA ARG A 317 13.41 6.08 14.42
C ARG A 317 14.31 6.71 13.35
N ARG A 318 13.85 6.78 12.09
CA ARG A 318 14.39 7.77 11.17
C ARG A 318 14.12 9.11 11.83
N ARG A 319 15.19 9.75 12.26
CA ARG A 319 15.13 11.02 12.99
C ARG A 319 14.67 12.08 12.00
N GLY A 320 13.48 12.63 12.22
CA GLY A 320 12.98 13.74 11.42
C GLY A 320 13.91 14.92 11.60
N GLY A 321 14.41 15.44 10.48
CA GLY A 321 15.20 16.67 10.44
C GLY A 321 14.32 17.87 10.10
N PHE A 322 14.98 19.01 9.91
CA PHE A 322 14.37 20.23 9.41
C PHE A 322 14.88 20.50 8.00
N PHE A 323 14.03 21.08 7.16
CA PHE A 323 14.43 21.55 5.84
C PHE A 323 14.40 23.08 5.83
N VAL A 324 15.55 23.69 5.59
CA VAL A 324 15.75 25.13 5.73
C VAL A 324 16.04 25.72 4.36
N GLY A 325 15.19 26.64 3.93
CA GLY A 325 15.46 27.50 2.79
C GLY A 325 16.16 28.77 3.23
N VAL A 326 17.06 29.28 2.41
CA VAL A 326 17.87 30.46 2.68
C VAL A 326 17.64 31.46 1.55
N ARG A 327 17.19 32.66 1.89
CA ARG A 327 16.92 33.75 0.93
C ARG A 327 17.71 35.00 1.31
N GLN A 328 18.55 35.48 0.42
CA GLN A 328 19.29 36.71 0.61
C GLN A 328 18.35 37.90 0.36
N HIS A 329 18.32 38.86 1.29
CA HIS A 329 17.69 40.15 1.01
C HIS A 329 18.67 40.98 0.18
N GLY A 330 18.28 41.23 -1.08
CA GLY A 330 19.03 41.90 -2.14
C GLY A 330 20.29 42.69 -1.74
N VAL A 331 21.41 42.24 -2.31
CA VAL A 331 22.57 43.08 -2.68
C VAL A 331 22.20 43.91 -3.90
#